data_AF-A0A7X9E8B0-F1
#
_entry.id   AF-A0A7X9E8B0-F1
#
_cell.length_a   1.000
_cell.length_b   1.000
_cell.length_c   1.000
_cell.angle_alpha   90.00
_cell.angle_beta   90.00
_cell.angle_gamma   90.00
#
_symmetry.space_group_name_H-M   'P 1'
#
loop_
_entity.id
_entity.type
_entity.pdbx_description
1 polymer ?
#
loop_
_entity_poly.entity_id
_entity_poly.type
_entity_poly.pdbx_seq_one_letter_code
_entity_poly.pdbx_strand_id
1 'polypeptide(L)'
;EQHIVQNGKERKKKSGEQSISRNEIQECEYVWKDRIEEDSYECRYKEEDSYEYKYKQIKSALKGTVRLWPHKVKGEGHFVAMLEKKSYTIDQNKQYGNQQKYMMNQHKHLMLKNPLSLEHSSSKEQTALLEKFFRENLKQSTAATIMKGNLILVGSNLYYLPGKLPDLRGIKVVKFGWYLGEFLKGRFEPSHSLIIALNKDDVNKVVSFASDSNDIIKYLKGETIITDTLNTDTLKEILKRYAAVCVDGFTVGWAKQTRDMLKNLYPKGWRKLRE
;
A
#
# COMPACT_ATOMS: atom_id res chain seq x y z
N GLU A 1 58.40 7.78 -26.20
CA GLU A 1 59.12 7.81 -24.91
C GLU A 1 58.65 6.67 -23.98
N GLN A 2 59.48 6.36 -22.98
CA GLN A 2 59.24 5.62 -21.71
C GLN A 2 58.25 4.42 -21.63
N HIS A 3 58.82 3.25 -21.28
CA HIS A 3 58.15 2.11 -20.65
C HIS A 3 57.99 2.31 -19.13
N ILE A 4 56.85 1.91 -18.56
CA ILE A 4 56.67 1.39 -17.18
C ILE A 4 55.58 0.31 -17.28
N VAL A 5 55.78 -1.02 -17.17
CA VAL A 5 56.50 -1.93 -16.26
C VAL A 5 55.64 -2.43 -15.06
N GLN A 6 55.37 -3.74 -15.12
CA GLN A 6 55.10 -4.73 -14.04
C GLN A 6 53.70 -4.99 -13.43
N ASN A 7 53.34 -6.28 -13.53
CA ASN A 7 52.85 -7.21 -12.49
C ASN A 7 51.53 -6.94 -11.76
N GLY A 8 50.56 -7.86 -11.92
CA GLY A 8 49.32 -7.81 -11.14
C GLY A 8 48.33 -8.98 -11.24
N LYS A 9 48.80 -10.23 -11.03
CA LYS A 9 48.05 -11.45 -10.62
C LYS A 9 46.66 -11.76 -11.21
N GLU A 10 46.50 -13.00 -11.63
CA GLU A 10 45.22 -13.63 -11.98
C GLU A 10 44.07 -13.27 -11.01
N ARG A 11 42.91 -12.90 -11.57
CA ARG A 11 41.62 -13.01 -10.88
C ARG A 11 40.70 -13.92 -11.70
N LYS A 12 40.58 -15.17 -11.25
CA LYS A 12 39.57 -16.11 -11.73
C LYS A 12 38.19 -15.46 -11.66
N LYS A 13 37.56 -15.21 -12.82
CA LYS A 13 36.13 -14.95 -12.89
C LYS A 13 35.41 -16.22 -12.42
N LYS A 14 34.92 -16.23 -11.17
CA LYS A 14 33.89 -17.18 -10.77
C LYS A 14 32.61 -16.78 -11.51
N SER A 15 32.30 -17.49 -12.60
CA SER A 15 30.94 -17.61 -13.09
C SER A 15 30.11 -18.25 -11.99
N GLY A 16 29.33 -17.43 -11.29
CA GLY A 16 28.41 -17.91 -10.27
C GLY A 16 27.20 -18.58 -10.91
N GLU A 17 27.39 -19.80 -11.43
CA GLU A 17 26.27 -20.70 -11.67
C GLU A 17 25.62 -20.99 -10.31
N GLN A 18 24.51 -20.31 -10.03
CA GLN A 18 23.61 -20.71 -8.96
C GLN A 18 22.88 -21.97 -9.40
N SER A 19 23.53 -23.11 -9.20
CA SER A 19 22.88 -24.41 -9.19
C SER A 19 21.83 -24.40 -8.07
N ILE A 20 20.57 -24.16 -8.45
CA ILE A 20 19.44 -24.33 -7.54
C ILE A 20 19.44 -25.80 -7.12
N SER A 21 19.69 -26.05 -5.84
CA SER A 21 19.66 -27.40 -5.27
C SER A 21 18.26 -27.98 -5.46
N ARG A 22 18.16 -29.15 -6.09
CA ARG A 22 16.93 -29.95 -6.23
C ARG A 22 16.57 -30.61 -4.89
N ASN A 23 16.37 -29.81 -3.85
CA ASN A 23 15.87 -30.30 -2.57
C ASN A 23 14.36 -30.07 -2.51
N GLU A 24 13.63 -31.18 -2.37
CA GLU A 24 12.21 -31.23 -2.00
C GLU A 24 11.24 -30.52 -2.96
N ILE A 25 11.18 -30.98 -4.22
CA ILE A 25 9.97 -30.81 -5.04
C ILE A 25 8.89 -31.73 -4.47
N GLN A 26 8.10 -31.20 -3.54
CA GLN A 26 6.90 -31.88 -3.05
C GLN A 26 5.82 -31.83 -4.14
N GLU A 27 5.45 -32.99 -4.70
CA GLU A 27 4.49 -33.08 -5.81
C GLU A 27 3.15 -32.45 -5.42
N CYS A 28 2.83 -31.34 -6.09
CA CYS A 28 1.57 -30.63 -5.94
C CYS A 28 0.82 -30.73 -7.27
N GLU A 29 -0.23 -31.54 -7.34
CA GLU A 29 -1.12 -31.56 -8.50
C GLU A 29 -1.98 -30.30 -8.56
N TYR A 30 -1.96 -29.62 -9.70
CA TYR A 30 -2.86 -28.51 -10.02
C TYR A 30 -3.87 -28.95 -11.09
N VAL A 31 -5.09 -28.44 -11.01
CA VAL A 31 -6.14 -28.63 -12.03
C VAL A 31 -6.62 -27.27 -12.50
N TRP A 32 -6.87 -27.15 -13.80
CA TRP A 32 -7.22 -25.89 -14.46
C TRP A 32 -8.74 -25.69 -14.51
N LYS A 33 -9.19 -24.45 -14.35
CA LYS A 33 -10.59 -24.02 -14.60
C LYS A 33 -10.75 -23.42 -16.00
N ASP A 34 -11.99 -23.35 -16.46
CA ASP A 34 -12.34 -23.42 -17.87
C ASP A 34 -11.96 -22.23 -18.79
N ARG A 35 -11.97 -22.59 -20.07
CA ARG A 35 -11.38 -22.00 -21.28
C ARG A 35 -11.88 -20.60 -21.67
N ILE A 36 -10.96 -19.80 -22.23
CA ILE A 36 -11.22 -18.81 -23.31
C ILE A 36 -10.25 -19.15 -24.47
N GLU A 37 -10.63 -18.81 -25.70
CA GLU A 37 -10.21 -19.44 -26.97
C GLU A 37 -8.71 -19.69 -27.21
N GLU A 38 -8.42 -20.82 -27.87
CA GLU A 38 -7.08 -21.29 -28.22
C GLU A 38 -6.73 -20.97 -29.69
N ASP A 39 -5.70 -20.17 -29.94
CA ASP A 39 -5.09 -20.09 -31.28
C ASP A 39 -4.25 -21.34 -31.56
N SER A 40 -4.64 -22.12 -32.57
CA SER A 40 -3.87 -23.28 -33.02
C SER A 40 -2.79 -22.89 -34.03
N TYR A 41 -1.56 -23.35 -33.77
CA TYR A 41 -0.47 -23.34 -34.74
C TYR A 41 0.00 -24.78 -34.93
N GLU A 42 -0.27 -25.38 -36.10
CA GLU A 42 0.38 -26.62 -36.52
C GLU A 42 1.83 -26.33 -36.91
N CYS A 43 2.76 -27.16 -36.43
CA CYS A 43 4.14 -27.18 -36.91
C CYS A 43 4.49 -28.64 -37.23
N ARG A 44 4.72 -28.96 -38.51
CA ARG A 44 5.06 -30.31 -38.98
C ARG A 44 6.56 -30.42 -39.26
N TYR A 45 7.29 -31.15 -38.43
CA TYR A 45 8.57 -31.77 -38.77
C TYR A 45 8.79 -33.03 -37.91
N LYS A 46 9.72 -33.88 -38.34
CA LYS A 46 10.19 -35.09 -37.64
C LYS A 46 11.73 -35.07 -37.65
N GLU A 47 12.44 -35.68 -36.71
CA GLU A 47 11.92 -36.47 -35.57
C GLU A 47 11.65 -35.57 -34.33
N GLU A 48 11.82 -35.89 -33.04
CA GLU A 48 12.69 -36.84 -32.33
C GLU A 48 12.03 -37.30 -31.01
N ASP A 49 12.29 -38.57 -30.64
CA ASP A 49 11.91 -39.26 -29.39
C ASP A 49 12.49 -38.66 -28.08
N SER A 50 12.75 -37.35 -28.03
CA SER A 50 12.82 -36.62 -26.75
C SER A 50 12.04 -35.29 -26.77
N TYR A 51 12.03 -34.59 -27.90
CA TYR A 51 11.40 -33.27 -28.01
C TYR A 51 9.87 -33.33 -28.13
N GLU A 52 9.30 -34.32 -28.83
CA GLU A 52 7.85 -34.37 -29.01
C GLU A 52 7.12 -34.71 -27.70
N TYR A 53 7.67 -35.62 -26.89
CA TYR A 53 7.15 -35.93 -25.55
C TYR A 53 7.22 -34.70 -24.62
N LYS A 54 8.35 -34.00 -24.62
CA LYS A 54 8.55 -32.77 -23.85
C LYS A 54 7.63 -31.64 -24.31
N TYR A 55 7.39 -31.51 -25.61
CA TYR A 55 6.44 -30.56 -26.18
C TYR A 55 4.99 -30.88 -25.75
N LYS A 56 4.59 -32.15 -25.78
CA LYS A 56 3.28 -32.59 -25.28
C LYS A 56 3.11 -32.29 -23.78
N GLN A 57 4.14 -32.53 -22.96
CA GLN A 57 4.14 -32.14 -21.54
C GLN A 57 4.00 -30.61 -21.36
N ILE A 58 4.80 -29.81 -22.06
CA ILE A 58 4.75 -28.34 -21.98
C ILE A 58 3.38 -27.81 -22.44
N LYS A 59 2.84 -28.32 -23.56
CA LYS A 59 1.51 -27.94 -24.07
C LYS A 59 0.40 -28.31 -23.09
N SER A 60 0.51 -29.45 -22.41
CA SER A 60 -0.40 -29.86 -21.33
C SER A 60 -0.27 -28.96 -20.09
N ALA A 61 0.95 -28.57 -19.73
CA ALA A 61 1.23 -27.68 -18.59
C ALA A 61 0.85 -26.21 -18.84
N LEU A 62 0.74 -25.78 -20.10
CA LEU A 62 0.27 -24.45 -20.49
C LEU A 62 -1.25 -24.40 -20.75
N LYS A 63 -1.94 -25.55 -20.75
CA LYS A 63 -3.39 -25.63 -20.94
C LYS A 63 -4.11 -24.89 -19.81
N GLY A 64 -4.90 -23.87 -20.12
CA GLY A 64 -5.54 -23.00 -19.12
C GLY A 64 -4.73 -21.75 -18.75
N THR A 65 -3.58 -21.51 -19.40
CA THR A 65 -2.88 -20.21 -19.37
C THR A 65 -3.34 -19.33 -20.53
N VAL A 66 -3.30 -18.01 -20.35
CA VAL A 66 -3.70 -17.02 -21.37
C VAL A 66 -2.50 -16.14 -21.72
N ARG A 67 -2.27 -15.93 -23.02
CA ARG A 67 -1.24 -15.00 -23.51
C ARG A 67 -1.86 -13.90 -24.35
N LEU A 68 -1.85 -12.69 -23.83
CA LEU A 68 -2.24 -11.48 -24.52
C LEU A 68 -1.06 -11.01 -25.38
N TRP A 69 -1.25 -10.90 -26.69
CA TRP A 69 -0.22 -10.47 -27.64
C TRP A 69 -0.49 -9.04 -28.13
N PRO A 70 0.54 -8.17 -28.26
CA PRO A 70 0.34 -6.77 -28.67
C PRO A 70 -0.28 -6.56 -30.05
N HIS A 71 -0.18 -7.57 -30.93
CA HIS A 71 -0.77 -7.56 -32.27
C HIS A 71 -2.17 -8.20 -32.31
N LYS A 72 -2.64 -8.83 -31.21
CA LYS A 72 -3.99 -9.42 -31.08
C LYS A 72 -4.88 -8.63 -30.13
N VAL A 73 -4.31 -7.88 -29.19
CA VAL A 73 -5.02 -6.96 -28.29
C VAL A 73 -4.36 -5.59 -28.26
N LYS A 74 -5.13 -4.53 -28.02
CA LYS A 74 -4.60 -3.16 -27.82
C LYS A 74 -3.95 -3.04 -26.44
N GLY A 75 -2.70 -3.49 -26.30
CA GLY A 75 -1.92 -3.40 -25.06
C GLY A 75 -0.50 -3.96 -25.20
N GLU A 76 0.33 -3.79 -24.17
CA GLU A 76 1.76 -4.15 -24.17
C GLU A 76 2.05 -5.66 -24.24
N GLY A 77 1.02 -6.50 -24.10
CA GLY A 77 1.10 -7.95 -24.09
C GLY A 77 1.49 -8.50 -22.71
N HIS A 78 0.84 -9.59 -22.29
CA HIS A 78 0.94 -10.16 -20.95
C HIS A 78 0.79 -11.69 -21.01
N PHE A 79 1.27 -12.38 -19.97
CA PHE A 79 1.01 -13.82 -19.77
C PHE A 79 0.39 -14.03 -18.40
N VAL A 80 -0.69 -14.83 -18.34
CA VAL A 80 -1.48 -15.06 -17.13
C VAL A 80 -1.67 -16.56 -16.94
N ALA A 81 -1.36 -17.03 -15.73
CA ALA A 81 -1.65 -18.38 -15.27
C ALA A 81 -2.31 -18.30 -13.89
N MET A 82 -3.43 -19.00 -13.71
CA MET A 82 -4.15 -19.09 -12.43
C MET A 82 -4.04 -20.52 -11.91
N LEU A 83 -3.43 -20.69 -10.74
CA LEU A 83 -3.16 -21.99 -10.13
C LEU A 83 -4.04 -22.18 -8.89
N GLU A 84 -4.84 -23.24 -8.87
CA GLU A 84 -5.63 -23.64 -7.71
C GLU A 84 -4.87 -24.71 -6.92
N LYS A 85 -4.34 -24.36 -5.75
CA LYS A 85 -3.68 -25.31 -4.84
C LYS A 85 -4.74 -26.26 -4.26
N LYS A 86 -4.69 -27.54 -4.62
CA LYS A 86 -5.46 -28.60 -3.95
C LYS A 86 -5.14 -28.61 -2.45
N SER A 87 -6.14 -28.95 -1.63
CA SER A 87 -6.03 -28.96 -0.16
C SER A 87 -4.85 -29.79 0.34
N TYR A 88 -4.12 -29.27 1.33
CA TYR A 88 -3.06 -30.01 2.01
C TYR A 88 -3.57 -30.54 3.35
N THR A 89 -3.21 -31.77 3.70
CA THR A 89 -3.39 -32.28 5.06
C THR A 89 -2.41 -31.56 5.98
N ILE A 90 -2.91 -30.89 7.02
CA ILE A 90 -2.05 -30.21 7.99
C ILE A 90 -1.41 -31.27 8.89
N ASP A 91 -0.20 -31.70 8.58
CA ASP A 91 0.59 -32.56 9.45
C ASP A 91 1.06 -31.76 10.68
N GLN A 92 0.29 -31.85 11.77
CA GLN A 92 0.49 -31.07 12.99
C GLN A 92 1.80 -31.40 13.73
N ASN A 93 2.52 -32.46 13.32
CA ASN A 93 3.73 -32.93 13.98
C ASN A 93 5.02 -32.22 13.53
N LYS A 94 5.00 -31.43 12.44
CA LYS A 94 6.16 -30.59 12.06
C LYS A 94 6.25 -29.33 12.92
N GLN A 95 6.69 -29.50 14.17
CA GLN A 95 7.16 -28.39 14.99
C GLN A 95 8.37 -27.73 14.31
N TYR A 96 8.20 -26.48 13.85
CA TYR A 96 9.33 -25.61 13.49
C TYR A 96 10.08 -25.23 14.77
N GLY A 97 11.09 -26.02 15.11
CA GLY A 97 11.79 -25.94 16.38
C GLY A 97 12.56 -24.64 16.62
N ASN A 98 12.72 -24.30 17.90
CA ASN A 98 13.84 -23.51 18.44
C ASN A 98 13.93 -22.01 18.08
N GLN A 99 12.81 -21.27 18.02
CA GLN A 99 12.85 -19.79 18.15
C GLN A 99 12.20 -19.22 19.42
N GLN A 100 11.37 -19.99 20.15
CA GLN A 100 10.59 -19.48 21.29
C GLN A 100 11.42 -18.85 22.44
N LYS A 101 12.68 -19.25 22.65
CA LYS A 101 13.52 -18.72 23.75
C LYS A 101 14.04 -17.29 23.56
N TYR A 102 14.05 -16.75 22.34
CA TYR A 102 14.48 -15.36 22.10
C TYR A 102 13.31 -14.34 22.15
N MET A 103 12.07 -14.81 22.31
CA MET A 103 10.88 -14.00 22.03
C MET A 103 10.41 -13.14 23.20
N MET A 104 10.91 -13.32 24.42
CA MET A 104 10.29 -12.76 25.62
C MET A 104 10.57 -11.25 25.84
N ASN A 105 11.68 -10.72 25.30
CA ASN A 105 12.18 -9.39 25.65
C ASN A 105 11.76 -8.22 24.73
N GLN A 106 11.14 -8.47 23.56
CA GLN A 106 10.75 -7.41 22.61
C GLN A 106 9.24 -7.13 22.55
N HIS A 107 8.39 -7.94 23.19
CA HIS A 107 6.93 -7.85 23.07
C HIS A 107 6.27 -6.59 23.65
N LYS A 108 7.01 -5.68 24.30
CA LYS A 108 6.41 -4.52 25.00
C LYS A 108 6.05 -3.32 24.10
N HIS A 109 6.41 -3.33 22.80
CA HIS A 109 6.33 -2.12 21.96
C HIS A 109 5.56 -2.24 20.63
N LEU A 110 5.21 -3.44 20.17
CA LEU A 110 4.61 -3.65 18.83
C LEU A 110 3.11 -4.00 18.81
N MET A 111 2.45 -4.00 19.97
CA MET A 111 1.03 -4.34 20.07
C MET A 111 0.27 -3.27 20.85
N LEU A 112 -0.53 -2.46 20.14
CA LEU A 112 -1.86 -2.23 20.65
C LEU A 112 -2.60 -3.56 20.55
N LYS A 113 -2.97 -4.12 21.70
CA LYS A 113 -3.94 -5.22 21.76
C LYS A 113 -5.24 -4.74 21.10
N ASN A 114 -6.00 -5.69 20.54
CA ASN A 114 -7.27 -5.51 19.82
C ASN A 114 -8.25 -4.48 20.47
N PRO A 115 -9.16 -3.91 19.65
CA PRO A 115 -9.42 -2.47 19.56
C PRO A 115 -9.93 -1.88 20.86
N LEU A 116 -9.37 -0.72 21.24
CA LEU A 116 -9.93 0.23 22.22
C LEU A 116 -10.46 -0.38 23.53
N SER A 117 -9.86 -1.47 24.00
CA SER A 117 -10.08 -1.95 25.37
C SER A 117 -9.47 -0.94 26.36
N LEU A 118 -10.36 -0.33 27.14
CA LEU A 118 -10.18 0.90 27.95
C LEU A 118 -9.22 0.81 29.15
N GLU A 119 -8.22 -0.08 29.12
CA GLU A 119 -7.50 -0.55 30.32
C GLU A 119 -6.03 -0.08 30.45
N HIS A 120 -5.54 0.80 29.59
CA HIS A 120 -4.23 1.43 29.77
C HIS A 120 -4.35 2.95 29.67
N SER A 121 -3.88 3.67 30.69
CA SER A 121 -4.04 5.13 30.82
C SER A 121 -3.62 5.91 29.56
N SER A 122 -2.54 5.47 28.90
CA SER A 122 -2.03 6.09 27.66
C SER A 122 -2.97 5.96 26.45
N SER A 123 -3.86 4.96 26.38
CA SER A 123 -4.80 4.84 25.25
C SER A 123 -6.01 5.77 25.42
N LYS A 124 -6.42 6.08 26.66
CA LYS A 124 -7.55 6.99 26.93
C LYS A 124 -7.32 8.40 26.40
N GLU A 125 -6.12 8.97 26.64
CA GLU A 125 -5.77 10.30 26.12
C GLU A 125 -5.77 10.32 24.59
N GLN A 126 -5.10 9.36 23.95
CA GLN A 126 -5.04 9.24 22.49
C GLN A 126 -6.44 9.07 21.87
N THR A 127 -7.29 8.26 22.49
CA THR A 127 -8.69 8.08 22.07
C THR A 127 -9.45 9.40 22.13
N ALA A 128 -9.36 10.13 23.25
CA ALA A 128 -10.02 11.43 23.40
C ALA A 128 -9.50 12.48 22.40
N LEU A 129 -8.20 12.46 22.07
CA LEU A 129 -7.60 13.32 21.04
C LEU A 129 -8.11 12.97 19.63
N LEU A 130 -8.25 11.68 19.32
CA LEU A 130 -8.77 11.20 18.04
C LEU A 130 -10.26 11.51 17.88
N GLU A 131 -11.07 11.22 18.90
CA GLU A 131 -12.51 11.54 18.93
C GLU A 131 -12.76 13.04 18.82
N LYS A 132 -11.94 13.86 19.50
CA LYS A 132 -11.96 15.32 19.34
C LYS A 132 -11.68 15.71 17.89
N PHE A 133 -10.61 15.18 17.29
CA PHE A 133 -10.29 15.48 15.90
C PHE A 133 -11.40 15.04 14.92
N PHE A 134 -11.95 13.84 15.08
CA PHE A 134 -13.04 13.33 14.24
C PHE A 134 -14.31 14.16 14.38
N ARG A 135 -14.77 14.46 15.61
CA ARG A 135 -15.92 15.34 15.85
C ARG A 135 -15.73 16.73 15.24
N GLU A 136 -14.51 17.26 15.29
CA GLU A 136 -14.21 18.58 14.72
C GLU A 136 -14.16 18.58 13.19
N ASN A 137 -13.70 17.51 12.53
CA ASN A 137 -13.32 17.55 11.10
C ASN A 137 -14.06 16.56 10.18
N LEU A 138 -14.64 15.46 10.68
CA LEU A 138 -15.34 14.44 9.88
C LEU A 138 -16.85 14.38 10.22
N LYS A 139 -17.66 13.83 9.30
CA LYS A 139 -19.06 13.50 9.60
C LYS A 139 -19.15 12.40 10.65
N GLN A 140 -20.23 12.42 11.42
CA GLN A 140 -20.48 11.46 12.50
C GLN A 140 -20.55 10.00 12.00
N SER A 141 -21.12 9.77 10.83
CA SER A 141 -21.18 8.46 10.18
C SER A 141 -19.79 7.92 9.85
N THR A 142 -18.99 8.70 9.13
CA THR A 142 -17.62 8.37 8.74
C THR A 142 -16.72 8.13 9.96
N ALA A 143 -16.79 9.03 10.95
CA ALA A 143 -16.07 8.89 12.21
C ALA A 143 -16.43 7.58 12.94
N ALA A 144 -17.71 7.25 13.05
CA ALA A 144 -18.17 6.02 13.68
C ALA A 144 -17.70 4.76 12.93
N THR A 145 -17.67 4.78 11.59
CA THR A 145 -17.14 3.67 10.77
C THR A 145 -15.65 3.47 11.00
N ILE A 146 -14.84 4.54 11.02
CA ILE A 146 -13.40 4.44 11.27
C ILE A 146 -13.13 3.92 12.69
N MET A 147 -13.84 4.42 13.71
CA MET A 147 -13.69 4.00 15.11
C MET A 147 -14.10 2.54 15.37
N LYS A 148 -15.03 2.00 14.58
CA LYS A 148 -15.44 0.58 14.66
C LYS A 148 -14.47 -0.38 13.95
N GLY A 149 -13.53 0.13 13.15
CA GLY A 149 -12.60 -0.69 12.38
C GLY A 149 -11.38 -1.20 13.14
N ASN A 150 -10.50 -1.91 12.44
CA ASN A 150 -9.27 -2.45 13.02
C ASN A 150 -8.19 -1.37 13.06
N LEU A 151 -8.19 -0.57 14.11
CA LEU A 151 -7.15 0.44 14.36
C LEU A 151 -5.93 -0.18 15.05
N ILE A 152 -4.72 0.13 14.56
CA ILE A 152 -3.45 -0.18 15.22
C ILE A 152 -2.62 1.07 15.40
N LEU A 153 -1.87 1.15 16.50
CA LEU A 153 -0.89 2.19 16.77
C LEU A 153 0.51 1.56 16.76
N VAL A 154 1.43 2.15 16.00
CA VAL A 154 2.83 1.75 15.92
C VAL A 154 3.70 2.96 16.28
N GLY A 155 4.23 2.98 17.50
CA GLY A 155 4.83 4.17 18.08
C GLY A 155 3.78 5.27 18.29
N SER A 156 3.94 6.40 17.61
CA SER A 156 2.98 7.51 17.56
C SER A 156 1.98 7.42 16.39
N ASN A 157 2.19 6.51 15.43
CA ASN A 157 1.48 6.47 14.16
C ASN A 157 0.24 5.55 14.20
N LEU A 158 -0.91 6.08 13.80
CA LEU A 158 -2.20 5.38 13.77
C LEU A 158 -2.52 4.89 12.35
N TYR A 159 -2.90 3.62 12.24
CA TYR A 159 -3.30 2.97 10.98
C TYR A 159 -4.63 2.25 11.12
N TYR A 160 -5.42 2.23 10.04
CA TYR A 160 -6.60 1.41 9.87
C TYR A 160 -6.26 0.20 8.99
N LEU A 161 -6.77 -0.97 9.35
CA LEU A 161 -6.55 -2.23 8.63
C LEU A 161 -7.88 -2.83 8.12
N PRO A 162 -7.89 -3.43 6.90
CA PRO A 162 -9.09 -4.06 6.36
C PRO A 162 -9.51 -5.32 7.13
N GLY A 163 -8.61 -5.91 7.91
CA GLY A 163 -8.87 -7.07 8.76
C GLY A 163 -7.86 -7.17 9.90
N LYS A 164 -8.04 -8.19 10.76
CA LYS A 164 -7.06 -8.51 11.81
C LYS A 164 -5.77 -9.05 11.18
N LEU A 165 -4.62 -8.65 11.72
CA LEU A 165 -3.34 -9.18 11.26
C LEU A 165 -3.15 -10.63 11.71
N PRO A 166 -2.52 -11.49 10.88
CA PRO A 166 -1.88 -12.69 11.38
C PRO A 166 -0.66 -12.33 12.24
N ASP A 167 0.00 -13.32 12.82
CA ASP A 167 1.28 -13.11 13.47
C ASP A 167 2.35 -12.65 12.45
N LEU A 168 2.96 -11.48 12.70
CA LEU A 168 3.98 -10.88 11.85
C LEU A 168 5.40 -10.97 12.45
N ARG A 169 5.61 -11.78 13.51
CA ARG A 169 6.94 -11.95 14.11
C ARG A 169 7.95 -12.45 13.07
N GLY A 170 9.12 -11.82 13.04
CA GLY A 170 10.17 -12.07 12.04
C GLY A 170 9.98 -11.37 10.69
N ILE A 171 8.82 -10.76 10.41
CA ILE A 171 8.55 -10.07 9.14
C ILE A 171 8.79 -8.57 9.30
N LYS A 172 9.69 -8.01 8.48
CA LYS A 172 9.87 -6.55 8.38
C LYS A 172 8.72 -5.94 7.58
N VAL A 173 7.72 -5.39 8.26
CA VAL A 173 6.59 -4.70 7.63
C VAL A 173 7.04 -3.36 7.05
N VAL A 174 6.85 -3.16 5.74
CA VAL A 174 7.21 -1.90 5.05
C VAL A 174 6.09 -0.85 5.17
N LYS A 175 4.82 -1.28 5.11
CA LYS A 175 3.65 -0.40 5.18
C LYS A 175 2.50 -1.10 5.88
N PHE A 176 1.98 -0.50 6.95
CA PHE A 176 0.71 -0.86 7.56
C PHE A 176 -0.43 -0.13 6.82
N GLY A 177 -1.57 -0.80 6.65
CA GLY A 177 -2.66 -0.51 5.69
C GLY A 177 -2.91 0.97 5.33
N TRP A 178 -3.96 1.55 5.92
CA TRP A 178 -4.36 2.93 5.68
C TRP A 178 -3.90 3.82 6.84
N TYR A 179 -2.84 4.60 6.61
CA TYR A 179 -2.27 5.50 7.60
C TYR A 179 -3.20 6.69 7.87
N LEU A 180 -3.68 6.85 9.11
CA LEU A 180 -4.64 7.91 9.47
C LEU A 180 -3.97 9.19 9.95
N GLY A 181 -2.81 9.09 10.60
CA GLY A 181 -2.11 10.25 11.19
C GLY A 181 -1.26 9.87 12.40
N GLU A 182 -0.73 10.87 13.08
CA GLU A 182 0.21 10.73 14.19
C GLU A 182 -0.30 11.43 15.46
N PHE A 183 -0.07 10.82 16.62
CA PHE A 183 -0.24 11.47 17.92
C PHE A 183 1.03 12.24 18.31
N LEU A 184 0.93 13.56 18.32
CA LEU A 184 1.92 14.47 18.86
C LEU A 184 1.51 14.92 20.27
N LYS A 185 2.40 15.62 20.98
CA LYS A 185 2.14 16.14 22.34
C LYS A 185 0.83 16.94 22.39
N GLY A 186 -0.21 16.37 23.01
CA GLY A 186 -1.54 16.96 23.19
C GLY A 186 -2.38 17.14 21.91
N ARG A 187 -2.04 16.52 20.77
CA ARG A 187 -2.86 16.60 19.54
C ARG A 187 -2.70 15.41 18.61
N PHE A 188 -3.76 15.10 17.86
CA PHE A 188 -3.66 14.28 16.65
C PHE A 188 -3.35 15.16 15.43
N GLU A 189 -2.41 14.72 14.59
CA GLU A 189 -2.07 15.35 13.31
C GLU A 189 -2.47 14.40 12.16
N PRO A 190 -3.48 14.76 11.35
CA PRO A 190 -4.00 13.87 10.33
C PRO A 190 -3.01 13.68 9.19
N SER A 191 -2.93 12.46 8.67
CA SER A 191 -2.12 12.16 7.50
C SER A 191 -2.76 12.73 6.22
N HIS A 192 -1.96 12.85 5.17
CA HIS A 192 -2.47 13.09 3.83
C HIS A 192 -3.25 11.88 3.26
N SER A 193 -2.85 10.66 3.64
CA SER A 193 -3.54 9.43 3.23
C SER A 193 -4.97 9.35 3.79
N LEU A 194 -5.25 9.95 4.95
CA LEU A 194 -6.59 10.03 5.52
C LEU A 194 -7.55 10.76 4.57
N ILE A 195 -7.16 11.91 4.01
CA ILE A 195 -8.09 12.72 3.23
C ILE A 195 -8.30 12.19 1.81
N ILE A 196 -7.26 11.63 1.16
CA ILE A 196 -7.38 11.06 -0.20
C ILE A 196 -8.33 9.85 -0.25
N ALA A 197 -8.50 9.13 0.86
CA ALA A 197 -9.40 7.98 0.94
C ALA A 197 -10.83 8.32 1.39
N LEU A 198 -11.14 9.61 1.59
CA LEU A 198 -12.46 10.11 1.98
C LEU A 198 -13.07 10.95 0.86
N ASN A 199 -14.40 10.97 0.76
CA ASN A 199 -15.10 11.84 -0.18
C ASN A 199 -15.29 13.24 0.43
N LYS A 200 -15.67 14.22 -0.40
CA LYS A 200 -16.05 15.56 0.09
C LYS A 200 -17.14 15.50 1.17
N ASP A 201 -18.09 14.57 1.03
CA ASP A 201 -19.27 14.45 1.89
C ASP A 201 -18.96 13.79 3.25
N ASP A 202 -17.80 13.14 3.38
CA ASP A 202 -17.28 12.55 4.63
C ASP A 202 -16.67 13.60 5.59
N VAL A 203 -16.46 14.83 5.12
CA VAL A 203 -15.71 15.88 5.83
C VAL A 203 -16.62 17.05 6.22
N ASN A 204 -16.37 17.66 7.38
CA ASN A 204 -17.19 18.78 7.87
C ASN A 204 -16.92 20.10 7.12
N LYS A 205 -15.68 20.31 6.66
CA LYS A 205 -15.26 21.52 5.96
C LYS A 205 -14.56 21.17 4.66
N VAL A 206 -15.12 21.64 3.56
CA VAL A 206 -14.63 21.44 2.19
C VAL A 206 -14.34 22.81 1.57
N VAL A 207 -13.24 22.90 0.82
CA VAL A 207 -12.92 24.01 -0.08
C VAL A 207 -12.70 23.37 -1.44
N SER A 208 -13.62 23.61 -2.39
CA SER A 208 -13.57 23.00 -3.71
C SER A 208 -13.08 24.01 -4.74
N PHE A 209 -12.24 23.56 -5.65
CA PHE A 209 -11.74 24.29 -6.81
C PHE A 209 -12.14 23.57 -8.10
N ALA A 210 -12.16 24.30 -9.21
CA ALA A 210 -12.20 23.71 -10.54
C ALA A 210 -10.78 23.25 -10.93
N SER A 211 -10.66 22.18 -11.72
CA SER A 211 -9.36 21.62 -12.16
C SER A 211 -8.49 22.57 -13.00
N ASP A 212 -9.09 23.55 -13.66
CA ASP A 212 -8.44 24.58 -14.46
C ASP A 212 -8.06 25.85 -13.66
N SER A 213 -8.47 25.95 -12.39
CA SER A 213 -8.29 27.16 -11.59
C SER A 213 -6.82 27.39 -11.17
N ASN A 214 -6.37 28.65 -11.20
CA ASN A 214 -5.01 28.98 -10.76
C ASN A 214 -4.78 28.68 -9.27
N ASP A 215 -5.82 28.66 -8.44
CA ASP A 215 -5.69 28.44 -6.98
C ASP A 215 -5.42 26.98 -6.62
N ILE A 216 -5.94 26.00 -7.39
CA ILE A 216 -5.49 24.61 -7.21
C ILE A 216 -4.03 24.43 -7.63
N ILE A 217 -3.56 25.12 -8.67
CA ILE A 217 -2.15 25.06 -9.10
C ILE A 217 -1.24 25.60 -7.99
N LYS A 218 -1.61 26.73 -7.35
CA LYS A 218 -0.91 27.26 -6.16
C LYS A 218 -0.90 26.24 -5.02
N TYR A 219 -2.05 25.60 -4.73
CA TYR A 219 -2.14 24.57 -3.71
C TYR A 219 -1.22 23.37 -4.00
N LEU A 220 -1.20 22.87 -5.23
CA LEU A 220 -0.34 21.76 -5.65
C LEU A 220 1.15 22.14 -5.66
N LYS A 221 1.51 23.41 -5.88
CA LYS A 221 2.87 23.95 -5.67
C LYS A 221 3.22 24.10 -4.17
N GLY A 222 2.27 23.90 -3.27
CA GLY A 222 2.46 23.97 -1.82
C GLY A 222 2.32 25.37 -1.21
N GLU A 223 1.69 26.30 -1.94
CA GLU A 223 1.51 27.71 -1.57
C GLU A 223 0.25 27.88 -0.71
N THR A 224 0.21 28.96 0.08
CA THR A 224 -0.93 29.31 0.95
C THR A 224 -2.07 29.91 0.13
N ILE A 225 -3.31 29.48 0.38
CA ILE A 225 -4.50 30.07 -0.25
C ILE A 225 -5.05 31.15 0.68
N ILE A 226 -5.33 32.34 0.14
CA ILE A 226 -5.95 33.46 0.87
C ILE A 226 -7.47 33.31 0.76
N THR A 227 -8.21 33.41 1.87
CA THR A 227 -9.66 33.11 1.88
C THR A 227 -10.54 34.29 1.45
N ASP A 228 -9.99 35.50 1.35
CA ASP A 228 -10.74 36.70 0.98
C ASP A 228 -11.31 36.66 -0.46
N THR A 229 -10.83 35.74 -1.29
CA THR A 229 -11.38 35.44 -2.63
C THR A 229 -12.42 34.32 -2.64
N LEU A 230 -12.65 33.63 -1.51
CA LEU A 230 -13.65 32.56 -1.41
C LEU A 230 -15.00 33.15 -0.98
N ASN A 231 -15.82 33.54 -1.96
CA ASN A 231 -17.19 34.04 -1.81
C ASN A 231 -18.12 33.01 -1.10
N THR A 232 -17.99 32.88 0.22
CA THR A 232 -18.82 32.02 1.06
C THR A 232 -18.98 32.64 2.44
N ASP A 233 -20.17 33.21 2.69
CA ASP A 233 -20.58 33.74 4.01
C ASP A 233 -20.46 32.72 5.16
N THR A 234 -20.36 31.44 4.82
CA THR A 234 -20.18 30.29 5.72
C THR A 234 -18.82 30.25 6.42
N LEU A 235 -17.85 31.10 6.07
CA LEU A 235 -16.50 31.09 6.67
C LEU A 235 -16.36 31.90 7.97
N LYS A 236 -17.41 32.61 8.42
CA LYS A 236 -17.38 33.53 9.58
C LYS A 236 -17.16 32.87 10.96
N GLU A 237 -17.29 31.56 11.11
CA GLU A 237 -16.92 30.88 12.37
C GLU A 237 -15.41 30.63 12.48
N ILE A 238 -14.77 31.41 13.36
CA ILE A 238 -13.33 31.36 13.67
C ILE A 238 -13.00 30.10 14.49
N LEU A 239 -12.78 28.98 13.80
CA LEU A 239 -12.24 27.75 14.41
C LEU A 239 -11.04 27.23 13.60
N LYS A 240 -9.95 26.89 14.30
CA LYS A 240 -8.67 26.40 13.74
C LYS A 240 -8.76 24.95 13.21
N ARG A 241 -9.74 24.70 12.32
CA ARG A 241 -10.09 23.38 11.79
C ARG A 241 -9.25 23.05 10.55
N TYR A 242 -9.20 21.75 10.23
CA TYR A 242 -8.72 21.27 8.94
C TYR A 242 -9.86 21.40 7.91
N ALA A 243 -9.49 21.67 6.67
CA ALA A 243 -10.40 21.74 5.53
C ALA A 243 -9.90 20.77 4.45
N ALA A 244 -10.80 19.96 3.91
CA ALA A 244 -10.55 19.16 2.72
C ALA A 244 -10.45 20.10 1.51
N VAL A 245 -9.30 20.10 0.84
CA VAL A 245 -9.15 20.72 -0.48
C VAL A 245 -9.60 19.71 -1.52
N CYS A 246 -10.57 20.11 -2.34
CA CYS A 246 -11.16 19.28 -3.39
C CYS A 246 -10.99 19.91 -4.77
N VAL A 247 -11.00 19.05 -5.79
CA VAL A 247 -10.97 19.42 -7.21
C VAL A 247 -12.08 18.65 -7.90
N ASP A 248 -13.01 19.36 -8.54
CA ASP A 248 -14.16 18.77 -9.24
C ASP A 248 -14.95 17.74 -8.39
N GLY A 249 -14.95 17.92 -7.06
CA GLY A 249 -15.59 17.04 -6.08
C GLY A 249 -14.70 15.95 -5.46
N PHE A 250 -13.50 15.70 -5.99
CA PHE A 250 -12.54 14.73 -5.45
C PHE A 250 -11.60 15.36 -4.42
N THR A 251 -11.29 14.65 -3.34
CA THR A 251 -10.35 15.11 -2.31
C THR A 251 -8.91 15.02 -2.78
N VAL A 252 -8.15 16.12 -2.61
CA VAL A 252 -6.76 16.22 -3.06
C VAL A 252 -5.80 16.44 -1.89
N GLY A 253 -6.26 17.00 -0.76
CA GLY A 253 -5.42 17.12 0.43
C GLY A 253 -6.03 17.93 1.56
N TRP A 254 -5.23 18.18 2.60
CA TRP A 254 -5.61 19.05 3.71
C TRP A 254 -5.11 20.48 3.52
N ALA A 255 -5.89 21.42 4.01
CA ALA A 255 -5.42 22.74 4.43
C ALA A 255 -5.85 22.99 5.88
N LYS A 256 -5.19 23.94 6.56
CA LYS A 256 -5.53 24.33 7.93
C LYS A 256 -5.82 25.82 8.01
N GLN A 257 -7.04 26.18 8.39
CA GLN A 257 -7.44 27.57 8.46
C GLN A 257 -6.75 28.30 9.62
N THR A 258 -6.22 29.47 9.34
CA THR A 258 -5.62 30.41 10.30
C THR A 258 -6.04 31.81 9.92
N ARG A 259 -7.06 32.36 10.62
CA ARG A 259 -7.75 33.59 10.22
C ARG A 259 -8.17 33.50 8.73
N ASP A 260 -7.61 34.37 7.91
CA ASP A 260 -7.97 34.65 6.52
C ASP A 260 -7.05 33.88 5.53
N MET A 261 -6.33 32.87 6.04
CA MET A 261 -5.38 32.05 5.27
C MET A 261 -5.62 30.56 5.51
N LEU A 262 -5.61 29.79 4.42
CA LEU A 262 -5.58 28.32 4.43
C LEU A 262 -4.12 27.87 4.29
N LYS A 263 -3.49 27.55 5.42
CA LYS A 263 -2.14 27.00 5.43
C LYS A 263 -2.14 25.63 4.75
N ASN A 264 -1.31 25.52 3.73
CA ASN A 264 -1.16 24.33 2.92
C ASN A 264 -0.47 23.18 3.69
N LEU A 265 -1.09 21.98 3.68
CA LEU A 265 -0.57 20.75 4.28
C LEU A 265 -0.27 19.66 3.24
N TYR A 266 -0.20 20.02 1.95
CA TYR A 266 0.15 19.12 0.87
C TYR A 266 1.61 18.62 1.01
N PRO A 267 1.87 17.29 0.91
CA PRO A 267 3.18 16.71 1.17
C PRO A 267 4.29 17.33 0.32
N LYS A 268 5.41 17.66 0.95
CA LYS A 268 6.54 18.33 0.26
C LYS A 268 7.03 17.57 -0.97
N GLY A 269 7.13 16.24 -0.88
CA GLY A 269 7.63 15.39 -1.97
C GLY A 269 6.64 15.16 -3.12
N TRP A 270 5.39 15.63 -3.02
CA TRP A 270 4.37 15.49 -4.08
C TRP A 270 4.07 16.82 -4.78
N ARG A 271 4.66 17.93 -4.32
CA ARG A 271 4.37 19.27 -4.87
C ARG A 271 4.78 19.35 -6.33
N LYS A 272 3.94 19.97 -7.16
CA LYS A 272 4.32 20.29 -8.55
C LYS A 272 5.56 21.19 -8.50
N LEU A 273 6.58 20.85 -9.29
CA LEU A 273 7.76 21.70 -9.40
C LEU A 273 7.37 23.09 -9.92
N ARG A 274 8.16 24.08 -9.54
CA ARG A 274 8.11 25.40 -10.16
C ARG A 274 8.85 25.31 -11.49
N GLU A 275 8.08 25.07 -12.54
CA GLU A 275 8.32 25.69 -13.87
C GLU A 275 8.37 27.21 -13.69
#